data_AF-A0AAD7BA16-F1
#
_entry.id   AF-A0AAD7BA16-F1
#
_cell.length_a   1.000
_cell.length_b   1.000
_cell.length_c   1.000
_cell.angle_alpha   90.00
_cell.angle_beta   90.00
_cell.angle_gamma   90.00
#
_symmetry.space_group_name_H-M   'P 1'
#
loop_
_entity.id
_entity.type
_entity.pdbx_description
1 polymer ?
#
loop_
_entity_poly.entity_id
_entity_poly.type
_entity_poly.pdbx_seq_one_letter_code
_entity_poly.pdbx_strand_id
1 'polypeptide(L)'
;TRTIPQRSVYTALTADLRSMMNGIQTQEQLDSIRERLSGNHRETIHDPPVVGRKGRPLTQRLTGVTEGRPQGGGARIPPDLSQPPRRQNRCGLCNEPGHNRTSCKQ
;
A
#
# COMPACT_ATOMS: atom_id res chain seq x y z
N THR A 1 22.20 -5.55 7.84
CA THR A 1 22.29 -4.11 8.22
C THR A 1 23.05 -4.01 9.53
N ARG A 2 23.96 -3.04 9.67
CA ARG A 2 24.70 -2.82 10.93
C ARG A 2 23.80 -2.04 11.88
N THR A 3 23.46 -2.61 13.02
CA THR A 3 22.66 -1.93 14.05
C THR A 3 23.56 -1.01 14.87
N ILE A 4 23.15 0.24 15.02
CA ILE A 4 23.85 1.22 15.86
C ILE A 4 23.26 1.09 17.28
N PRO A 5 24.09 1.00 18.34
CA PRO A 5 23.58 0.93 19.69
C PRO A 5 22.86 2.23 20.08
N GLN A 6 21.70 2.10 20.73
CA GLN A 6 20.84 3.22 21.13
C GLN A 6 21.59 4.30 21.92
N ARG A 7 22.51 3.89 22.80
CA ARG A 7 23.33 4.82 23.59
C ARG A 7 24.17 5.74 22.71
N SER A 8 24.76 5.23 21.63
CA SER A 8 25.56 6.02 20.69
C SER A 8 24.72 7.05 19.95
N VAL A 9 23.49 6.66 19.56
CA VAL A 9 22.54 7.57 18.90
C VAL A 9 22.13 8.68 19.86
N TYR A 10 21.79 8.33 21.10
CA TYR A 10 21.41 9.30 22.13
C TYR A 10 22.54 10.28 22.45
N THR A 11 23.78 9.80 22.66
CA THR A 11 24.92 10.67 22.96
C THR A 11 25.26 11.61 21.81
N ALA A 12 25.16 11.14 20.57
CA ALA A 12 25.41 11.97 19.40
C ALA A 12 24.36 13.08 19.26
N LEU A 13 23.07 12.73 19.33
CA LEU A 13 21.97 13.69 19.25
C LEU A 13 22.02 14.71 20.39
N THR A 14 22.30 14.28 21.61
CA THR A 14 22.37 15.20 22.75
C THR A 14 23.57 16.15 22.68
N ALA A 15 24.71 15.72 22.13
CA ALA A 15 25.85 16.61 21.90
C ALA A 15 25.53 17.67 20.85
N ASP A 16 24.85 17.28 19.77
CA ASP A 16 24.45 18.18 18.69
C ASP A 16 23.45 19.24 19.18
N LEU A 17 22.42 18.79 19.93
CA LEU A 17 21.45 19.68 20.56
C LEU A 17 22.11 20.63 21.58
N ARG A 18 23.08 20.16 22.38
CA ARG A 18 23.83 21.03 23.29
C ARG A 18 24.61 22.11 22.56
N SER A 19 25.24 21.78 21.44
CA SER A 19 25.94 22.78 20.62
C SER A 19 24.99 23.86 20.12
N MET A 20 23.75 23.49 19.79
CA MET A 20 22.71 24.43 19.37
C MET A 20 22.16 25.28 20.52
N MET A 21 22.12 24.72 21.74
CA MET A 21 21.63 25.40 22.94
C MET A 21 22.66 26.33 23.61
N ASN A 22 23.96 26.11 23.38
CA ASN A 22 25.06 26.93 23.90
C ASN A 22 25.08 28.31 23.21
N GLY A 23 24.19 29.20 23.63
CA GLY A 23 24.04 30.54 23.06
C GLY A 23 22.63 31.12 23.20
N ILE A 24 21.68 30.30 23.67
CA ILE A 24 20.31 30.72 23.94
C ILE A 24 20.27 31.43 25.29
N GLN A 25 20.08 32.73 25.26
CA GLN A 25 20.01 33.59 26.45
C GLN A 25 18.61 34.18 26.65
N THR A 26 17.78 34.22 25.61
CA THR A 26 16.44 34.81 25.66
C THR A 26 15.35 33.87 25.13
N GLN A 27 14.11 34.10 25.57
CA GLN A 27 12.95 33.33 25.11
C GLN A 27 12.69 33.50 23.61
N GLU A 28 12.94 34.70 23.07
CA GLU A 28 12.79 35.00 21.64
C GLU A 28 13.73 34.16 20.76
N GLN A 29 14.94 33.85 21.26
CA GLN A 29 15.89 32.98 20.58
C GLN A 29 15.41 31.52 20.57
N LEU A 30 14.79 31.05 21.65
CA LEU A 30 14.17 29.72 21.69
C LEU A 30 13.04 29.60 20.66
N ASP A 31 12.18 30.61 20.60
CA ASP A 31 11.02 30.60 19.71
C ASP A 31 11.45 30.65 18.23
N SER A 32 12.51 31.42 17.92
CA SER A 32 13.13 31.46 16.58
C SER A 32 13.71 30.10 16.15
N ILE A 33 14.35 29.37 17.07
CA ILE A 33 14.90 28.04 16.80
C ILE A 33 13.77 27.01 16.62
N ARG A 34 12.73 27.10 17.44
CA ARG A 34 11.54 26.25 17.34
C ARG A 34 10.85 26.42 15.99
N GLU A 35 10.68 27.66 15.53
CA GLU A 35 10.09 27.94 14.22
C GLU A 35 10.94 27.34 13.09
N ARG A 36 12.27 27.50 13.15
CA ARG A 36 13.22 26.96 12.16
C ARG A 36 13.25 25.43 12.10
N LEU A 37 13.12 24.75 13.24
CA LEU A 37 13.03 23.29 13.31
C LEU A 37 11.66 22.79 12.81
N SER A 38 10.59 23.53 13.09
CA SER A 38 9.23 23.18 12.65
C SER A 38 9.02 23.36 11.14
N GLY A 39 9.69 24.35 10.53
CA GLY A 39 9.57 24.65 9.11
C GLY A 39 10.21 23.59 8.18
N ASN A 40 11.25 22.90 8.65
CA ASN A 40 11.99 21.92 7.84
C ASN A 40 11.43 20.49 7.93
N HIS A 41 10.40 20.25 8.74
CA HIS A 41 9.92 18.88 9.03
C HIS A 41 8.76 18.41 8.13
N ARG A 42 8.57 19.03 6.95
CA ARG A 42 7.56 18.63 5.95
C ARG A 42 8.17 18.01 4.71
N GLU A 43 9.37 17.45 4.81
CA GLU A 43 9.73 16.39 3.85
C GLU A 43 8.81 15.21 4.12
N THR A 44 7.75 15.14 3.32
CA THR A 44 6.81 14.03 3.28
C THR A 44 7.61 12.78 2.90
N ILE A 45 8.18 12.11 3.90
CA ILE A 45 8.84 10.81 3.73
C ILE A 45 7.73 9.86 3.31
N HIS A 46 7.58 9.69 1.99
CA HIS A 46 6.69 8.72 1.42
C HIS A 46 7.31 7.35 1.66
N ASP A 47 6.55 6.47 2.33
CA ASP A 47 6.93 5.07 2.42
C ASP A 47 7.17 4.53 1.00
N PRO A 48 8.31 3.86 0.74
CA PRO A 48 8.52 3.23 -0.55
C PRO A 48 7.40 2.21 -0.79
N PRO A 49 6.89 2.10 -2.03
CA PRO A 49 5.79 1.21 -2.32
C PRO A 49 6.14 -0.22 -1.90
N VAL A 50 5.29 -0.85 -1.09
CA VAL A 50 5.47 -2.24 -0.66
C VAL A 50 5.42 -3.14 -1.89
N VAL A 51 6.58 -3.65 -2.32
CA VAL A 51 6.69 -4.62 -3.41
C VAL A 51 6.24 -5.98 -2.87
N GLY A 52 5.05 -6.44 -3.26
CA GLY A 52 4.58 -7.78 -2.92
C GLY A 52 5.49 -8.87 -3.49
N ARG A 53 5.43 -10.10 -2.93
CA ARG A 53 6.25 -11.27 -3.33
C ARG A 53 6.11 -11.71 -4.81
N LYS A 54 5.27 -11.06 -5.61
CA LYS A 54 5.09 -11.30 -7.06
C LYS A 54 5.28 -10.05 -7.92
N GLY A 55 6.06 -9.06 -7.47
CA GLY A 55 6.50 -7.93 -8.31
C GLY A 55 5.40 -7.02 -8.87
N ARG A 56 4.14 -7.17 -8.44
CA ARG A 56 3.01 -6.37 -8.92
C ARG A 56 2.77 -5.22 -7.93
N PRO A 57 2.89 -3.94 -8.35
CA PRO A 57 2.56 -2.82 -7.47
C PRO A 57 1.07 -2.84 -7.14
N LEU A 58 0.75 -2.73 -5.85
CA LEU A 58 -0.60 -2.49 -5.34
C LEU A 58 -0.97 -1.02 -5.62
N THR A 59 -1.14 -0.64 -6.89
CA THR A 59 -1.80 0.62 -7.24
C THR A 59 -3.30 0.61 -6.92
N GLN A 60 -3.79 -0.43 -6.26
CA GLN A 60 -5.14 -0.50 -5.72
C GLN A 60 -5.21 0.39 -4.48
N ARG A 61 -5.37 1.69 -4.73
CA ARG A 61 -5.76 2.68 -3.71
C ARG A 61 -7.00 2.13 -3.00
N LEU A 62 -6.98 2.07 -1.67
CA LEU A 62 -8.23 2.06 -0.91
C LEU A 62 -8.88 3.41 -1.16
N THR A 63 -9.84 3.48 -2.08
CA THR A 63 -10.56 4.72 -2.36
C THR A 63 -11.49 5.03 -1.19
N GLY A 64 -11.41 6.25 -0.66
CA GLY A 64 -12.36 6.75 0.34
C GLY A 64 -13.78 6.85 -0.22
N VAL A 65 -14.76 7.16 0.64
CA VAL A 65 -16.20 7.23 0.29
C VAL A 65 -16.49 8.19 -0.89
N THR A 66 -15.64 9.20 -1.09
CA THR A 66 -15.73 10.19 -2.19
C THR A 66 -14.94 9.84 -3.46
N GLU A 67 -14.03 8.85 -3.44
CA GLU A 67 -13.03 8.63 -4.50
C GLU A 67 -13.42 7.54 -5.51
N GLY A 68 -14.63 6.97 -5.41
CA GLY A 68 -15.16 6.00 -6.38
C GLY A 68 -14.71 4.55 -6.13
N ARG A 69 -15.12 3.61 -7.01
CA ARG A 69 -14.87 2.18 -6.81
C ARG A 69 -13.40 1.82 -7.12
N PRO A 70 -12.77 0.89 -6.37
CA PRO A 70 -11.44 0.41 -6.70
C PRO A 70 -11.45 -0.21 -8.09
N GLN A 71 -10.70 0.40 -9.02
CA GLN A 71 -10.65 -0.03 -10.40
C GLN A 71 -9.76 -1.27 -10.52
N GLY A 72 -10.36 -2.44 -10.25
CA GLY A 72 -9.71 -3.74 -10.40
C GLY A 72 -9.41 -4.07 -11.87
N GLY A 73 -8.29 -4.76 -12.10
CA GLY A 73 -7.85 -5.24 -13.42
C GLY A 73 -8.60 -6.49 -13.88
N GLY A 74 -9.91 -6.38 -14.08
CA GLY A 74 -10.66 -7.36 -14.86
C GLY A 74 -10.37 -7.16 -16.35
N ALA A 75 -10.10 -8.24 -17.08
CA ALA A 75 -9.97 -8.19 -18.53
C ALA A 75 -11.27 -7.62 -19.13
N ARG A 76 -11.19 -6.46 -19.78
CA ARG A 76 -12.32 -5.94 -20.57
C ARG A 76 -12.42 -6.82 -21.81
N ILE A 77 -13.32 -7.80 -21.78
CA ILE A 77 -13.71 -8.52 -22.98
C ILE A 77 -14.51 -7.52 -23.84
N PRO A 78 -14.09 -7.19 -25.07
CA PRO A 78 -14.88 -6.34 -25.95
C PRO A 78 -16.25 -6.98 -26.19
N PRO A 79 -17.34 -6.20 -26.30
CA PRO A 79 -18.71 -6.73 -26.44
C PRO A 79 -18.92 -7.60 -27.68
N ASP A 80 -17.98 -7.60 -28.62
CA ASP A 80 -18.01 -8.38 -29.86
C ASP A 80 -17.62 -9.87 -29.68
N LEU A 81 -17.09 -10.26 -28.50
CA LEU A 81 -16.82 -11.66 -28.14
C LEU A 81 -17.85 -12.21 -27.14
N SER A 82 -19.08 -11.72 -27.21
CA SER A 82 -20.19 -12.00 -26.29
C SER A 82 -20.83 -13.38 -26.48
N GLN A 83 -20.02 -14.42 -26.63
CA GLN A 83 -20.39 -15.78 -26.25
C GLN A 83 -19.13 -16.66 -26.17
N PRO A 84 -18.60 -16.98 -24.97
CA PRO A 84 -17.83 -18.21 -24.87
C PRO A 84 -18.73 -19.35 -25.37
N PRO A 85 -18.21 -20.33 -26.15
CA PRO A 85 -19.02 -21.47 -26.56
C PRO A 85 -19.62 -22.04 -25.28
N ARG A 86 -20.96 -22.07 -25.19
CA ARG A 86 -21.66 -22.61 -24.03
C ARG A 86 -21.11 -24.02 -23.86
N ARG A 87 -20.20 -24.21 -22.89
CA ARG A 87 -19.70 -25.53 -22.54
C ARG A 87 -20.95 -26.29 -22.19
N GLN A 88 -21.34 -27.24 -23.04
CA GLN A 88 -22.53 -28.03 -22.81
C GLN A 88 -22.30 -28.70 -21.46
N ASN A 89 -23.09 -28.32 -20.46
CA ASN A 89 -22.95 -28.86 -19.13
C ASN A 89 -23.13 -30.38 -19.24
N ARG A 90 -22.04 -31.12 -18.99
CA ARG A 90 -22.03 -32.58 -18.98
C ARG A 90 -22.49 -33.07 -17.62
N CYS A 91 -23.23 -34.17 -17.60
CA CYS A 91 -23.66 -34.78 -16.35
C CYS A 91 -22.44 -35.22 -15.53
N GLY A 92 -22.37 -34.86 -14.26
CA GLY A 92 -21.26 -35.27 -13.37
C GLY A 92 -21.23 -36.76 -12.99
N LEU A 93 -22.16 -37.58 -13.52
CA LEU A 93 -22.21 -39.03 -13.33
C LEU A 93 -21.81 -39.79 -14.60
N CYS A 94 -22.50 -39.57 -15.74
CA CYS A 94 -22.23 -40.27 -17.01
C CYS A 94 -21.46 -39.42 -18.05
N ASN A 95 -21.16 -38.15 -17.78
CA ASN A 95 -20.51 -37.21 -18.70
C ASN A 95 -21.24 -36.92 -20.03
N GLU A 96 -22.49 -37.36 -20.19
CA GLU A 96 -23.29 -37.01 -21.36
C GLU A 96 -23.90 -35.60 -21.24
N PRO A 97 -24.02 -34.86 -22.36
CA PRO A 97 -24.69 -33.57 -22.37
C PRO A 97 -26.22 -33.71 -22.26
N GLY A 98 -26.91 -32.62 -21.88
CA GLY A 98 -28.37 -32.52 -21.97
C GLY A 98 -29.14 -32.93 -20.70
N HIS A 99 -28.46 -33.36 -19.65
CA HIS A 99 -29.09 -33.64 -18.36
C HIS A 99 -28.12 -33.36 -17.19
N ASN A 100 -28.65 -33.30 -15.96
CA ASN A 100 -27.86 -33.03 -14.75
C ASN A 100 -27.80 -34.28 -13.86
N ARG A 101 -27.02 -34.24 -12.77
CA ARG A 101 -26.85 -35.41 -11.87
C ARG A 101 -28.17 -35.93 -11.29
N THR A 102 -29.18 -35.07 -11.15
CA THR A 102 -30.50 -35.44 -10.62
C THR A 102 -31.43 -36.05 -11.65
N SER A 103 -31.24 -35.79 -12.95
CA SER A 103 -32.03 -36.37 -14.05
C SER A 103 -31.27 -37.46 -14.83
N CYS A 104 -30.15 -37.93 -14.29
CA CYS A 104 -29.37 -39.02 -14.86
C CYS A 104 -30.13 -40.34 -14.72
N LYS A 105 -30.45 -40.98 -15.84
CA LYS A 105 -30.92 -42.37 -15.87
C LYS A 105 -29.68 -43.24 -15.75
N GLN A 106 -29.42 -43.77 -14.56
CA GLN A 106 -28.33 -44.74 -14.34
C GLN A 106 -28.58 -46.02 -15.12
#